data_AF-A0AAW0YJI5-F1
#
_entry.id   AF-A0AAW0YJI5-F1
#
_cell.length_a   1.000
_cell.length_b   1.000
_cell.length_c   1.000
_cell.angle_alpha   90.00
_cell.angle_beta   90.00
_cell.angle_gamma   90.00
#
_symmetry.space_group_name_H-M   'P 1'
#
loop_
_entity.id
_entity.type
_entity.pdbx_description
1 polymer ?
#
loop_
_entity_poly.entity_id
_entity_poly.type
_entity_poly.pdbx_seq_one_letter_code
_entity_poly.pdbx_strand_id
1 'polypeptide(L)'
;MYLNYLEKNTMPNGLGMGGREELFGLWLDYDFGKGSVAPSCTTFRSPPLSPHQQLEVRGIEVWALGPEEEDSDEEEGTRKKKSALDSNPEARALLDIMGKTRASDGYREKSEDATD
;
A
#
# COMPACT_ATOMS: atom_id res chain seq x y z
N MET A 1 -2.53 -7.93 14.09
CA MET A 1 -2.44 -7.79 12.61
C MET A 1 -0.97 -7.93 12.25
N TYR A 2 -0.67 -8.63 11.16
CA TYR A 2 0.66 -8.81 10.60
C TYR A 2 0.72 -8.03 9.29
N LEU A 3 1.75 -7.21 9.11
CA LEU A 3 2.07 -6.57 7.84
C LEU A 3 3.59 -6.54 7.72
N ASN A 4 4.11 -7.13 6.66
CA ASN A 4 5.53 -7.13 6.37
C ASN A 4 5.74 -6.71 4.92
N TYR A 5 6.37 -5.55 4.76
CA TYR A 5 6.68 -4.95 3.46
C TYR A 5 8.06 -4.31 3.60
N LEU A 6 9.06 -4.93 2.96
CA LEU A 6 10.47 -4.51 2.84
C LEU A 6 11.39 -4.82 4.05
N GLU A 7 12.61 -5.26 3.69
CA GLU A 7 13.89 -5.25 4.46
C GLU A 7 14.39 -6.52 5.16
N LYS A 8 13.57 -7.53 5.51
CA LYS A 8 14.10 -8.76 6.16
C LYS A 8 13.61 -10.05 5.51
N ASN A 9 14.51 -10.74 4.81
CA ASN A 9 14.32 -12.07 4.19
C ASN A 9 14.01 -13.22 5.19
N THR A 10 13.69 -12.91 6.44
CA THR A 10 13.47 -13.92 7.49
C THR A 10 12.01 -14.27 7.68
N MET A 11 11.07 -13.47 7.18
CA MET A 11 9.62 -13.72 7.29
C MET A 11 8.90 -13.42 5.96
N PRO A 12 7.74 -14.06 5.68
CA PRO A 12 6.98 -13.83 4.46
C PRO A 12 6.52 -12.37 4.32
N ASN A 13 6.65 -11.78 3.13
CA ASN A 13 6.08 -10.46 2.88
C ASN A 13 4.59 -10.60 2.58
N GLY A 14 3.78 -9.71 3.13
CA GLY A 14 2.33 -9.77 2.98
C GLY A 14 1.59 -9.27 4.20
N LEU A 15 0.29 -9.57 4.23
CA LEU A 15 -0.63 -9.12 5.26
C LEU A 15 -1.37 -10.31 5.87
N GLY A 16 -1.33 -10.42 7.20
CA GLY A 16 -1.97 -11.48 7.96
C GLY A 16 -2.95 -10.91 8.99
N MET A 17 -4.15 -11.49 9.07
CA MET A 17 -5.18 -11.10 10.03
C MET A 17 -5.68 -12.30 10.82
N GLY A 18 -5.60 -12.17 12.15
CA GLY A 18 -6.06 -13.15 13.13
C GLY A 18 -5.26 -14.44 13.15
N GLY A 19 -4.58 -14.77 14.24
CA GLY A 19 -3.73 -15.95 14.35
C GLY A 19 -2.25 -15.62 14.30
N ARG A 20 -1.45 -16.57 13.83
CA ARG A 20 0.02 -16.52 13.76
C ARG A 20 0.47 -16.90 12.36
N GLU A 21 1.77 -16.74 12.09
CA GLU A 21 2.41 -17.23 10.87
C GLU A 21 1.98 -18.68 10.56
N GLU A 22 1.71 -18.96 9.28
CA GLU A 22 1.11 -20.20 8.74
C GLU A 22 -0.34 -20.52 9.15
N LEU A 23 -0.91 -19.81 10.12
CA LEU A 23 -2.26 -20.04 10.65
C LEU A 23 -3.07 -18.75 10.76
N PHE A 24 -2.88 -17.84 9.81
CA PHE A 24 -3.71 -16.63 9.73
C PHE A 24 -5.12 -16.99 9.25
N GLY A 25 -6.13 -16.41 9.90
CA GLY A 25 -7.53 -16.52 9.49
C GLY A 25 -7.75 -15.92 8.09
N LEU A 26 -6.97 -14.89 7.75
CA LEU A 26 -6.77 -14.39 6.40
C LEU A 26 -5.30 -14.02 6.20
N TRP A 27 -4.68 -14.55 5.17
CA TRP A 27 -3.36 -14.16 4.67
C TRP A 27 -3.47 -13.67 3.24
N LEU A 28 -2.75 -12.60 2.93
CA LEU A 28 -2.55 -12.07 1.59
C LEU A 28 -1.05 -11.96 1.34
N ASP A 29 -0.61 -12.45 0.18
CA ASP A 29 0.78 -12.31 -0.26
C ASP A 29 1.09 -10.83 -0.60
N TYR A 30 2.37 -10.50 -0.75
CA TYR A 30 2.82 -9.12 -1.02
C TYR A 30 2.26 -8.52 -2.31
N ASP A 31 1.89 -9.36 -3.27
CA ASP A 31 1.29 -8.97 -4.54
C ASP A 31 -0.22 -8.73 -4.43
N PHE A 32 -0.81 -9.03 -3.27
CA PHE A 32 -2.24 -8.99 -2.98
C PHE A 32 -3.11 -9.81 -3.95
N GLY A 33 -2.52 -10.66 -4.78
CA GLY A 33 -3.21 -11.49 -5.76
C GLY A 33 -3.48 -12.90 -5.23
N LYS A 34 -2.59 -13.41 -4.37
CA LYS A 34 -2.76 -14.71 -3.72
C LYS A 34 -2.99 -14.55 -2.22
N GLY A 35 -3.72 -15.50 -1.65
CA GLY A 35 -3.95 -15.53 -0.22
C GLY A 35 -4.24 -16.93 0.30
N SER A 36 -4.34 -17.03 1.62
CA SER A 36 -4.75 -18.27 2.27
C SER A 36 -5.64 -18.01 3.49
N VAL A 37 -6.43 -19.02 3.86
CA VAL A 37 -7.29 -19.00 5.04
C VAL A 37 -7.02 -20.21 5.90
N ALA A 38 -6.77 -19.99 7.20
CA ALA A 38 -6.63 -21.10 8.12
C ALA A 38 -7.98 -21.83 8.31
N PRO A 39 -7.97 -23.17 8.49
CA PRO A 39 -9.18 -23.95 8.81
C PRO A 39 -9.91 -23.48 10.07
N SER A 40 -9.20 -22.82 10.99
CA SER A 40 -9.76 -22.19 12.18
C SER A 40 -8.87 -21.04 12.63
N CYS A 41 -9.47 -19.90 13.03
CA CYS A 41 -8.74 -18.77 13.58
C CYS A 41 -8.96 -18.68 15.10
N THR A 42 -7.91 -18.79 15.91
CA THR A 42 -8.04 -18.74 17.38
C THR A 42 -8.29 -17.34 17.91
N THR A 43 -7.75 -16.31 17.26
CA THR A 43 -7.91 -14.90 17.65
C THR A 43 -9.38 -14.47 17.57
N PHE A 44 -10.07 -14.83 16.48
CA PHE A 44 -11.46 -14.44 16.25
C PHE A 44 -12.47 -15.57 16.55
N ARG A 45 -11.99 -16.80 16.81
CA ARG A 45 -12.81 -18.01 16.95
C ARG A 45 -13.76 -18.22 15.78
N SER A 46 -13.31 -17.84 14.59
CA SER A 46 -14.12 -17.88 13.37
C SER A 46 -13.89 -19.18 12.59
N PRO A 47 -14.91 -19.65 11.85
CA PRO A 47 -14.74 -20.66 10.82
C PRO A 47 -13.85 -20.13 9.66
N PRO A 48 -13.43 -20.99 8.73
CA PRO A 48 -12.66 -20.54 7.58
C PRO A 48 -13.50 -19.61 6.71
N LEU A 49 -12.88 -18.55 6.18
CA LEU A 49 -13.56 -17.55 5.34
C LEU A 49 -13.87 -18.06 3.92
N SER A 50 -13.29 -19.19 3.54
CA SER A 50 -13.48 -19.85 2.25
C SER A 50 -13.44 -21.38 2.43
N PRO A 51 -14.14 -22.14 1.57
CA PRO A 51 -14.05 -23.61 1.57
C PRO A 51 -12.67 -24.12 1.13
N HIS A 52 -11.87 -23.29 0.46
CA HIS A 52 -10.52 -23.63 0.00
C HIS A 52 -9.49 -22.87 0.82
N GLN A 53 -8.41 -23.56 1.21
CA GLN A 53 -7.33 -22.95 1.99
C GLN A 53 -6.52 -21.93 1.19
N GLN A 54 -6.43 -22.09 -0.13
CA GLN A 54 -5.74 -21.17 -1.04
C GLN A 54 -6.77 -20.32 -1.79
N LEU A 55 -6.47 -19.04 -1.96
CA LEU A 55 -7.36 -18.04 -2.55
C LEU A 55 -6.63 -17.28 -3.66
N GLU A 56 -7.39 -16.89 -4.67
CA GLU A 56 -7.00 -15.89 -5.65
C GLU A 56 -7.91 -14.67 -5.49
N VAL A 57 -7.31 -13.51 -5.36
CA VAL A 57 -8.00 -12.27 -5.08
C VAL A 57 -8.34 -11.58 -6.40
N ARG A 58 -9.63 -11.42 -6.66
CA ARG A 58 -10.12 -10.71 -7.84
C ARG A 58 -10.03 -9.18 -7.70
N GLY A 59 -10.19 -8.68 -6.48
CA GLY A 59 -10.17 -7.25 -6.16
C GLY A 59 -10.22 -7.05 -4.65
N ILE A 60 -9.58 -5.98 -4.19
CA ILE A 60 -9.56 -5.56 -2.79
C ILE A 60 -10.07 -4.13 -2.74
N GLU A 61 -11.01 -3.88 -1.84
CA GLU A 61 -11.52 -2.55 -1.53
C GLU A 61 -11.13 -2.21 -0.10
N VAL A 62 -10.53 -1.03 0.09
CA VAL A 62 -10.13 -0.52 1.41
C VAL A 62 -10.89 0.77 1.65
N TRP A 63 -11.58 0.83 2.78
CA TRP A 63 -12.45 1.94 3.15
C TRP A 63 -11.91 2.61 4.40
N ALA A 64 -11.59 3.90 4.32
CA ALA A 64 -11.32 4.72 5.49
C ALA A 64 -12.66 5.27 6.03
N LEU A 65 -12.79 5.33 7.35
CA LEU A 65 -13.95 5.93 8.01
C LEU A 65 -13.49 7.15 8.79
N GLY A 66 -14.19 8.26 8.64
CA GLY A 66 -13.90 9.53 9.31
C GLY A 66 -13.63 10.66 8.31
N PRO A 67 -13.47 11.90 8.82
CA PRO A 67 -12.91 12.97 8.00
C PRO A 67 -11.53 12.55 7.50
N GLU A 68 -11.21 12.95 6.27
CA GLU A 68 -9.84 12.84 5.77
C GLU A 68 -8.94 13.58 6.76
N GLU A 69 -7.95 12.89 7.32
CA GLU A 69 -7.00 13.57 8.20
C GLU A 69 -6.34 14.66 7.36
N GLU A 70 -6.60 15.93 7.70
CA GLU A 70 -5.75 17.01 7.25
C GLU A 70 -4.36 16.62 7.72
N ASP A 71 -3.44 16.38 6.77
CA ASP A 71 -2.05 16.04 7.04
C ASP A 71 -1.55 16.98 8.14
N SER A 72 -1.53 16.51 9.39
CA SER A 72 -1.11 17.30 10.55
C SER A 72 0.42 17.35 10.65
N ASP A 73 1.05 17.49 9.49
CA ASP A 73 2.43 17.92 9.29
C ASP A 73 2.53 19.46 9.42
N GLU A 74 1.62 20.10 10.17
CA GLU A 74 1.66 21.54 10.49
C GLU A 74 2.51 21.87 11.72
N GLU A 75 3.40 20.98 12.15
CA GLU A 75 4.53 21.38 13.00
C GLU A 75 5.82 21.46 12.18
N GLU A 76 6.23 22.70 11.94
CA GLU A 76 7.49 23.20 11.35
C GLU A 76 7.68 23.09 9.83
N GLY A 77 7.12 24.09 9.12
CA GLY A 77 7.87 24.80 8.08
C GLY A 77 7.63 24.35 6.64
N THR A 78 6.60 24.93 6.02
CA THR A 78 6.57 25.34 4.60
C THR A 78 7.28 24.42 3.60
N ARG A 79 6.78 23.18 3.44
CA ARG A 79 6.92 22.48 2.16
C ARG A 79 5.58 21.91 1.76
N LYS A 80 4.82 22.68 0.96
CA LYS A 80 3.86 22.10 0.00
C LYS A 80 4.56 20.87 -0.59
N LYS A 81 3.98 19.66 -0.42
CA LYS A 81 4.56 18.38 -0.87
C LYS A 81 4.75 18.43 -2.40
N LYS A 82 5.86 19.01 -2.86
CA LYS A 82 6.28 18.98 -4.26
C LYS A 82 6.48 17.51 -4.61
N SER A 83 6.01 17.09 -5.79
CA SER A 83 6.17 15.70 -6.20
C SER A 83 7.65 15.31 -6.12
N ALA A 84 7.96 14.06 -5.81
CA ALA A 84 9.34 13.57 -5.92
C ALA A 84 9.94 13.78 -7.33
N LEU A 85 9.07 13.92 -8.34
CA LEU A 85 9.41 14.29 -9.71
C LEU A 85 9.75 15.78 -9.91
N ASP A 86 9.27 16.65 -9.02
CA ASP A 86 9.53 18.09 -9.03
C ASP A 86 10.76 18.45 -8.17
N SER A 87 11.10 17.61 -7.20
CA SER A 87 12.26 17.82 -6.33
C SER A 87 13.58 17.35 -6.95
N ASN A 88 13.56 16.43 -7.93
CA ASN A 88 14.77 15.89 -8.54
C ASN A 88 14.71 15.87 -10.09
N PRO A 89 15.31 16.87 -10.78
CA PRO A 89 15.32 16.95 -12.24
C PRO A 89 16.19 15.87 -12.91
N GLU A 90 17.20 15.35 -12.22
CA GLU A 90 18.07 14.28 -12.74
C GLU A 90 17.33 12.94 -12.77
N ALA A 91 16.59 12.62 -11.69
CA ALA A 91 15.72 11.45 -11.64
C ALA A 91 14.64 11.49 -12.73
N ARG A 92 14.12 12.68 -13.04
CA ARG A 92 13.20 12.89 -14.17
C ARG A 92 13.84 12.57 -15.51
N ALA A 93 15.05 13.08 -15.77
CA ALA A 93 15.77 12.80 -17.02
C ALA A 93 16.09 11.30 -17.18
N LEU A 94 16.43 10.62 -16.08
CA LEU A 94 16.66 9.17 -16.09
C LEU A 94 15.39 8.37 -16.43
N LEU A 95 14.23 8.77 -15.90
CA LEU A 95 12.95 8.13 -16.24
C LEU A 95 12.61 8.29 -17.73
N ASP A 96 12.91 9.45 -18.31
CA ASP A 96 12.72 9.72 -19.73
C ASP A 96 13.69 8.88 -20.59
N ILE A 97 14.97 8.78 -20.19
CA ILE A 97 15.98 7.94 -20.86
C ILE A 97 15.62 6.45 -20.78
N MET A 98 15.04 6.00 -19.65
CA MET A 98 14.56 4.62 -19.47
C MET A 98 13.25 4.32 -20.21
N GLY A 99 12.64 5.29 -20.88
CA GLY A 99 11.36 5.11 -21.59
C GLY A 99 10.16 4.89 -20.67
N LYS A 100 10.25 5.23 -19.38
CA LYS A 100 9.15 5.09 -18.42
C LYS A 100 8.23 6.30 -18.52
N THR A 101 6.96 6.07 -18.86
CA THR A 101 5.96 7.13 -19.00
C THR A 101 5.58 7.74 -17.66
N ARG A 102 5.47 9.08 -17.63
CA ARG A 102 5.13 9.86 -16.43
C ARG A 102 3.62 9.81 -16.22
N ALA A 103 3.16 8.75 -15.57
CA ALA A 103 1.73 8.42 -15.40
C ALA A 103 0.92 9.54 -14.70
N SER A 104 1.58 10.42 -13.94
CA SER A 104 0.94 11.51 -13.19
C SER A 104 0.92 12.87 -13.89
N ASP A 105 1.61 13.06 -15.02
CA ASP A 105 1.73 14.39 -15.65
C ASP A 105 0.41 14.93 -16.22
N GLY A 106 -0.60 14.08 -16.45
CA GLY A 106 -1.93 14.47 -16.95
C GLY A 106 -3.04 14.58 -15.91
N TYR A 107 -2.78 14.20 -14.65
CA TYR A 107 -3.79 14.15 -13.58
C TYR A 107 -3.51 15.14 -12.44
N ARG A 108 -2.47 15.98 -12.56
CA ARG A 108 -2.13 16.98 -11.55
C ARG A 108 -2.93 18.26 -11.75
N GLU A 109 -3.60 18.71 -10.70
CA GLU A 109 -4.04 20.11 -10.63
C GLU A 109 -2.80 21.01 -10.68
N LYS A 110 -2.82 21.96 -11.60
CA LYS A 110 -1.73 22.93 -11.76
C LYS A 110 -1.81 23.86 -10.56
N SER A 111 -0.86 23.80 -9.64
CA SER A 111 -0.76 24.82 -8.60
C SER A 111 -0.46 26.16 -9.29
N GLU A 112 -1.44 27.05 -9.34
CA GLU A 112 -1.29 28.44 -9.80
C GLU A 112 -0.46 29.23 -8.79
N ASP A 113 0.84 28.98 -8.72
CA ASP A 113 1.79 29.81 -7.99
C ASP A 113 3.10 29.87 -8.79
N ALA A 114 3.03 30.57 -9.92
CA ALA A 114 4.21 31.00 -10.68
C ALA A 114 3.86 32.29 -11.46
N THR A 115 3.49 33.32 -10.72
CA THR A 115 3.56 34.73 -11.16
C THR A 115 4.03 35.57 -9.99
N ASP A 116 5.36 35.70 -9.85
CA ASP A 116 6.12 36.96 -9.98
C ASP A 116 7.62 36.62 -10.06
#